data_AF-A0A2N5A3B0-F1
#
_entry.id   AF-A0A2N5A3B0-F1
#
_cell.length_a   1.000
_cell.length_b   1.000
_cell.length_c   1.000
_cell.angle_alpha   90.00
_cell.angle_beta   90.00
_cell.angle_gamma   90.00
#
_symmetry.space_group_name_H-M   'P 1'
#
loop_
_entity.id
_entity.type
_entity.pdbx_description
1 polymer ?
#
loop_
_entity_poly.entity_id
_entity_poly.type
_entity_poly.pdbx_seq_one_letter_code
_entity_poly.pdbx_strand_id
1 'polypeptide(L)'
;TDTIPSIKIRRLLLNKNMDEIILAKVTDDSVYPPTEIEQALDAEFYIETLTSLYNNGEEAFSFMKKPLILQSSVSGGALDLNMTERKKITEYFDIPGKKYEFCNAYIEIMSKSEYIQTPRWLMDIRDFFQNEADLS
;
A
#
# COMPACT_ATOMS: atom_id res chain seq x y z
N THR A 1 22.66 -13.15 -15.56
CA THR A 1 22.07 -11.90 -15.05
C THR A 1 21.24 -11.33 -16.17
N ASP A 2 19.92 -11.52 -16.10
CA ASP A 2 18.99 -11.04 -17.13
C ASP A 2 18.70 -9.55 -16.90
N THR A 3 19.72 -8.72 -17.08
CA THR A 3 19.56 -7.29 -17.22
C THR A 3 19.48 -6.98 -18.71
N ILE A 4 18.27 -6.83 -19.24
CA ILE A 4 18.08 -6.18 -20.53
C ILE A 4 18.45 -4.71 -20.30
N PRO A 5 19.54 -4.18 -20.87
CA PRO A 5 20.09 -2.86 -20.51
C PRO A 5 19.09 -1.69 -20.65
N SER A 6 18.04 -1.88 -21.46
CA SER A 6 16.99 -0.88 -21.69
C SER A 6 15.82 -0.94 -20.71
N ILE A 7 15.81 -1.87 -19.74
CA ILE A 7 14.67 -2.09 -18.85
C ILE A 7 15.07 -1.78 -17.39
N LYS A 8 14.48 -0.70 -16.85
CA LYS A 8 14.63 -0.28 -15.45
C LYS A 8 13.55 -0.94 -14.59
N ILE A 9 13.94 -1.81 -13.65
CA ILE A 9 13.00 -2.54 -12.77
C ILE A 9 13.44 -2.42 -11.31
N ARG A 10 12.44 -2.18 -10.45
CA ARG A 10 12.50 -2.34 -9.00
C ARG A 10 11.22 -3.02 -8.52
N ARG A 11 11.30 -3.72 -7.39
CA ARG A 11 10.16 -4.28 -6.68
C ARG A 11 9.77 -3.34 -5.55
N LEU A 12 8.47 -3.12 -5.34
CA LEU A 12 7.99 -2.52 -4.10
C LEU A 12 8.16 -3.56 -2.98
N LEU A 13 8.75 -3.14 -1.87
CA LEU A 13 8.91 -3.98 -0.69
C LEU A 13 8.55 -3.18 0.55
N LEU A 14 7.55 -3.63 1.29
CA LEU A 14 7.28 -3.16 2.64
C LEU A 14 8.44 -3.58 3.54
N ASN A 15 9.04 -2.63 4.25
CA ASN A 15 10.19 -2.91 5.08
C ASN A 15 9.82 -3.76 6.31
N LYS A 16 10.82 -4.26 7.03
CA LYS A 16 10.60 -5.14 8.21
C LYS A 16 9.90 -4.43 9.37
N ASN A 17 9.99 -3.10 9.43
CA ASN A 17 9.31 -2.30 10.45
C ASN A 17 7.85 -2.00 10.09
N MET A 18 7.44 -2.32 8.85
CA MET A 18 6.12 -2.08 8.29
C MET A 18 5.73 -0.59 8.21
N ASP A 19 6.72 0.31 8.14
CA ASP A 19 6.50 1.76 8.17
C ASP A 19 6.83 2.48 6.86
N GLU A 20 7.48 1.79 5.92
CA GLU A 20 7.94 2.35 4.65
C GLU A 20 7.94 1.31 3.52
N ILE A 21 7.72 1.78 2.28
CA ILE A 21 7.93 1.01 1.05
C ILE A 21 9.27 1.38 0.43
N ILE A 22 10.12 0.39 0.19
CA ILE A 22 11.42 0.57 -0.46
C ILE A 22 11.41 0.02 -1.89
N LEU A 23 12.23 0.63 -2.76
CA LEU A 23 12.46 0.15 -4.12
C LEU A 23 13.59 -0.88 -4.15
N ALA A 24 13.25 -2.13 -3.87
CA ALA A 24 14.20 -3.24 -3.84
C ALA A 24 14.69 -3.62 -5.25
N LYS A 25 15.96 -4.02 -5.35
CA LYS A 25 16.49 -4.61 -6.60
C LYS A 25 15.83 -5.97 -6.85
N VAL A 26 15.73 -6.37 -8.11
CA VAL A 26 15.21 -7.71 -8.45
C VAL A 26 16.07 -8.85 -7.89
N THR A 27 17.35 -8.57 -7.60
CA THR A 27 18.30 -9.50 -6.97
C THR A 27 18.21 -9.52 -5.44
N ASP A 28 17.36 -8.69 -4.84
CA ASP A 28 17.11 -8.72 -3.40
C ASP A 28 16.27 -9.96 -3.06
N ASP A 29 16.75 -10.74 -2.09
CA ASP A 29 16.16 -12.01 -1.65
C ASP A 29 15.17 -11.82 -0.48
N SER A 30 14.91 -10.58 -0.07
CA SER A 30 13.88 -10.26 0.91
C SER A 30 12.49 -10.59 0.35
N VAL A 31 11.83 -11.54 1.03
CA VAL A 31 10.47 -12.01 0.71
C VAL A 31 9.46 -11.70 1.82
N TYR A 32 9.92 -11.14 2.95
CA TYR A 32 9.09 -10.83 4.11
C TYR A 32 9.24 -9.35 4.53
N PRO A 33 8.13 -8.66 4.87
CA PRO A 33 6.75 -9.11 4.70
C PRO A 33 6.34 -9.25 3.21
N PRO A 34 5.48 -10.22 2.85
CA PRO A 34 4.85 -10.23 1.53
C PRO A 34 4.19 -8.87 1.29
N THR A 35 4.50 -8.26 0.15
CA THR A 35 4.07 -6.90 -0.18
C THR A 35 3.05 -6.93 -1.29
N GLU A 36 1.83 -6.52 -0.97
CA GLU A 36 0.77 -6.24 -1.95
C GLU A 36 0.63 -4.72 -2.15
N ILE A 37 0.06 -4.30 -3.28
CA ILE A 37 -0.03 -2.88 -3.63
C ILE A 37 -0.88 -2.09 -2.63
N GLU A 38 -1.93 -2.69 -2.07
CA GLU A 38 -2.78 -2.08 -1.05
C GLU A 38 -2.06 -1.81 0.27
N GLN A 39 -0.89 -2.43 0.50
CA GLN A 39 -0.04 -2.20 1.67
C GLN A 39 0.95 -1.04 1.48
N ALA A 40 1.04 -0.51 0.26
CA ALA A 40 1.87 0.63 -0.10
C ALA A 40 1.10 1.96 -0.12
N LEU A 41 -0.19 1.93 0.22
CA LEU A 41 -1.04 3.12 0.20
C LEU A 41 -0.75 4.03 1.39
N ASP A 42 -1.18 5.28 1.30
CA ASP A 42 -1.17 6.19 2.45
C ASP A 42 -2.01 5.60 3.61
N ALA A 43 -1.43 5.58 4.80
CA ALA A 43 -2.04 4.97 5.98
C ALA A 43 -3.36 5.62 6.40
N GLU A 44 -3.45 6.95 6.36
CA GLU A 44 -4.63 7.69 6.82
C GLU A 44 -5.82 7.43 5.89
N PHE A 45 -5.61 7.60 4.59
CA PHE A 45 -6.67 7.34 3.60
C PHE A 45 -7.07 5.87 3.55
N TYR A 46 -6.14 4.94 3.80
CA TYR A 46 -6.45 3.52 3.86
C TYR A 46 -7.38 3.18 5.03
N ILE A 47 -7.06 3.68 6.23
CA ILE A 47 -7.89 3.49 7.44
C ILE A 47 -9.27 4.09 7.23
N GLU A 48 -9.34 5.30 6.69
CA GLU A 48 -10.62 5.96 6.41
C GLU A 48 -11.44 5.17 5.38
N THR A 49 -10.80 4.61 4.35
CA THR A 49 -11.45 3.78 3.33
C THR A 49 -12.04 2.52 3.94
N LEU A 50 -11.28 1.77 4.74
CA LEU A 50 -11.80 0.57 5.42
C LEU A 50 -12.96 0.91 6.36
N THR A 51 -12.85 2.02 7.08
CA THR A 51 -13.91 2.50 7.98
C THR A 51 -15.17 2.87 7.21
N SER A 52 -15.04 3.58 6.08
CA SER A 52 -16.16 3.95 5.22
C SER A 52 -16.85 2.73 4.64
N LEU A 53 -16.08 1.75 4.13
CA LEU A 53 -16.63 0.52 3.57
C LEU A 53 -17.37 -0.30 4.65
N TYR A 54 -16.81 -0.40 5.85
CA TYR A 54 -17.48 -1.02 6.99
C TYR A 54 -18.81 -0.33 7.32
N ASN A 55 -18.81 1.01 7.42
CA ASN A 55 -20.01 1.79 7.71
C ASN A 55 -21.08 1.65 6.60
N ASN A 56 -20.67 1.32 5.37
CA ASN A 56 -21.54 1.04 4.23
C ASN A 56 -21.99 -0.43 4.15
N GLY A 57 -21.69 -1.25 5.15
CA GLY A 57 -22.17 -2.63 5.29
C GLY A 57 -21.17 -3.72 4.90
N GLU A 58 -19.90 -3.39 4.64
CA GLU A 58 -18.87 -4.38 4.37
C GLU A 58 -18.37 -5.04 5.67
N GLU A 59 -18.99 -6.14 6.06
CA GLU A 59 -18.70 -6.86 7.31
C GLU A 59 -17.32 -7.53 7.33
N ALA A 60 -16.65 -7.69 6.18
CA ALA A 60 -15.25 -8.12 6.13
C ALA A 60 -14.35 -7.21 6.99
N PHE A 61 -14.72 -5.93 7.12
CA PHE A 61 -14.00 -4.92 7.89
C PHE A 61 -14.60 -4.63 9.27
N SER A 62 -15.37 -5.57 9.84
CA SER A 62 -15.98 -5.44 11.17
C SER A 62 -15.00 -5.09 12.31
N PHE A 63 -13.71 -5.40 12.17
CA PHE A 63 -12.65 -4.97 13.11
C PHE A 63 -12.46 -3.44 13.15
N MET A 64 -12.89 -2.72 12.12
CA MET A 64 -12.89 -1.25 12.06
C MET A 64 -13.92 -0.61 12.99
N LYS A 65 -14.78 -1.40 13.66
CA LYS A 65 -15.63 -0.89 14.74
C LYS A 65 -14.83 -0.30 15.92
N LYS A 66 -13.65 -0.87 16.20
CA LYS A 66 -12.70 -0.42 17.23
C LYS A 66 -11.27 -0.72 16.76
N PRO A 67 -10.75 0.05 15.79
CA PRO A 67 -9.46 -0.24 15.19
C PRO A 67 -8.33 0.02 16.19
N LEU A 68 -7.32 -0.84 16.18
CA LEU A 68 -6.05 -0.60 16.84
C LEU A 68 -5.09 -0.01 15.79
N ILE A 69 -4.89 1.30 15.84
CA ILE A 69 -4.07 2.04 14.88
C ILE A 69 -2.62 2.06 15.36
N LEU A 70 -1.70 1.75 14.46
CA LEU A 70 -0.26 1.84 14.67
C LEU A 70 0.30 3.07 13.94
N GLN A 71 1.41 3.60 14.43
CA GLN A 71 2.08 4.71 13.77
C GLN A 71 2.86 4.18 12.55
N SER A 72 2.33 4.44 11.36
CA SER A 72 2.97 4.11 10.08
C SER A 72 2.55 5.12 9.02
N SER A 73 3.44 5.40 8.07
CA SER A 73 3.10 6.22 6.89
C SER A 73 2.43 5.41 5.79
N VAL A 74 2.51 4.07 5.86
CA VAL A 74 2.01 3.16 4.85
C VAL A 74 0.98 2.21 5.44
N SER A 75 -0.04 1.91 4.66
CA SER A 75 -1.18 1.08 5.07
C SER A 75 -0.80 -0.29 5.60
N GLY A 76 0.27 -0.90 5.07
CA GLY A 76 0.75 -2.22 5.45
C GLY A 76 1.03 -2.40 6.94
N GLY A 77 1.46 -1.34 7.64
CA GLY A 77 1.69 -1.35 9.10
C GLY A 77 0.83 -0.36 9.87
N ALA A 78 -0.27 0.13 9.28
CA ALA A 78 -1.13 1.14 9.91
C ALA A 78 -2.10 0.57 10.95
N LEU A 79 -2.30 -0.75 10.97
CA LEU A 79 -3.25 -1.44 11.85
C LEU A 79 -2.60 -2.63 12.55
N ASP A 80 -2.86 -2.77 13.86
CA ASP A 80 -2.51 -3.96 14.63
C ASP A 80 -3.55 -5.06 14.38
N LEU A 81 -3.42 -5.70 13.23
CA LEU A 81 -4.31 -6.79 12.81
C LEU A 81 -3.82 -8.12 13.40
N ASN A 82 -4.74 -9.00 13.76
CA ASN A 82 -4.42 -10.41 13.96
C ASN A 82 -4.45 -11.19 12.63
N MET A 83 -4.08 -12.48 12.69
CA MET A 83 -4.03 -13.34 11.48
C MET A 83 -5.38 -13.47 10.79
N THR A 84 -6.48 -13.54 11.55
CA THR A 84 -7.83 -13.65 11.00
C THR A 84 -8.25 -12.38 10.28
N GLU A 85 -7.96 -11.22 10.85
CA GLU A 85 -8.27 -9.92 10.25
C GLU A 85 -7.45 -9.67 8.98
N ARG A 86 -6.15 -10.00 9.00
CA ARG A 86 -5.33 -9.99 7.78
C ARG A 86 -5.92 -10.87 6.69
N LYS A 87 -6.34 -12.10 7.04
CA LYS A 87 -6.95 -13.03 6.09
C LYS A 87 -8.23 -12.46 5.49
N LYS A 88 -9.10 -11.81 6.29
CA LYS A 88 -10.32 -11.17 5.79
C LYS A 88 -10.03 -10.07 4.77
N ILE A 89 -9.00 -9.25 4.99
CA ILE A 89 -8.59 -8.22 4.04
C ILE A 89 -8.12 -8.86 2.73
N THR A 90 -7.26 -9.88 2.81
CA THR A 90 -6.80 -10.61 1.62
C THR A 90 -7.98 -11.23 0.86
N GLU A 91 -8.87 -11.94 1.57
CA GLU A 91 -10.06 -12.57 0.98
C GLU A 91 -11.00 -11.53 0.35
N TYR A 92 -11.17 -10.37 0.97
CA TYR A 92 -11.95 -9.27 0.39
C TYR A 92 -11.36 -8.85 -0.96
N PHE A 93 -10.04 -8.65 -1.02
CA PHE A 93 -9.35 -8.22 -2.24
C PHE A 93 -9.26 -9.30 -3.33
N ASP A 94 -9.42 -10.57 -2.97
CA ASP A 94 -9.49 -11.68 -3.92
C ASP A 94 -10.87 -11.81 -4.59
N ILE A 95 -11.91 -11.17 -4.05
CA ILE A 95 -13.25 -11.18 -4.65
C ILE A 95 -13.28 -10.27 -5.89
N PRO A 96 -13.76 -10.76 -7.06
CA PRO A 96 -13.89 -9.94 -8.26
C PRO A 96 -14.67 -8.64 -8.01
N GLY A 97 -14.09 -7.51 -8.40
CA GLY A 97 -14.70 -6.19 -8.27
C GLY A 97 -14.40 -5.46 -6.94
N LYS A 98 -14.00 -6.17 -5.87
CA LYS A 98 -13.75 -5.53 -4.58
C LYS A 98 -12.50 -4.63 -4.56
N LYS A 99 -11.45 -4.98 -5.32
CA LYS A 99 -10.33 -4.05 -5.57
C LYS A 99 -10.81 -2.73 -6.20
N TYR A 100 -11.74 -2.80 -7.15
CA TYR A 100 -12.28 -1.60 -7.81
C TYR A 100 -13.16 -0.77 -6.86
N GLU A 101 -14.03 -1.43 -6.09
CA GLU A 101 -14.85 -0.80 -5.05
C GLU A 101 -13.99 -0.05 -4.04
N PHE A 102 -12.95 -0.71 -3.51
CA PHE A 102 -12.00 -0.10 -2.59
C PHE A 102 -11.28 1.10 -3.21
N CYS A 103 -10.74 0.95 -4.43
CA CYS A 103 -10.02 2.04 -5.11
C CYS A 103 -10.90 3.27 -5.32
N ASN A 104 -12.17 3.09 -5.67
CA ASN A 104 -13.09 4.22 -5.84
C ASN A 104 -13.35 4.95 -4.51
N ALA A 105 -13.60 4.21 -3.44
CA ALA A 105 -13.79 4.78 -2.10
C ALA A 105 -12.52 5.53 -1.64
N TYR A 106 -11.35 4.93 -1.85
CA TYR A 106 -10.06 5.53 -1.54
C TYR A 106 -9.82 6.83 -2.30
N ILE A 107 -10.06 6.85 -3.62
CA ILE A 107 -9.91 8.05 -4.45
C ILE A 107 -10.92 9.12 -4.02
N GLU A 108 -12.17 8.74 -3.73
CA GLU A 108 -13.19 9.68 -3.27
C GLU A 108 -12.77 10.36 -1.96
N ILE A 109 -12.31 9.59 -0.98
CA ILE A 109 -11.79 10.10 0.30
C ILE A 109 -10.60 11.03 0.07
N MET A 110 -9.58 10.55 -0.65
CA MET A 110 -8.37 11.32 -0.95
C MET A 110 -8.70 12.63 -1.69
N SER A 111 -9.66 12.61 -2.62
CA SER A 111 -10.04 13.80 -3.41
C SER A 111 -10.74 14.89 -2.59
N LYS A 112 -11.33 14.52 -1.45
CA LYS A 112 -11.99 15.44 -0.51
C LYS A 112 -11.04 15.99 0.54
N SER A 113 -9.84 15.42 0.66
CA SER A 113 -8.82 15.88 1.60
C SER A 113 -8.26 17.24 1.18
N GLU A 114 -8.09 18.15 2.14
CA GLU A 114 -7.37 19.41 1.94
C GLU A 114 -5.85 19.20 1.83
N TYR A 115 -5.37 18.01 2.19
CA TYR A 115 -3.97 17.61 2.11
C TYR A 115 -3.80 16.51 1.07
N ILE A 116 -2.90 16.72 0.11
CA ILE A 116 -2.44 15.66 -0.78
C ILE A 116 -1.20 15.04 -0.15
N GLN A 117 -1.33 13.83 0.41
CA GLN A 117 -0.19 13.02 0.80
C GLN A 117 0.21 12.16 -0.40
N THR A 118 1.31 12.53 -1.07
CA THR A 118 1.93 11.65 -2.08
C THR A 118 2.84 10.67 -1.35
N PRO A 119 2.56 9.34 -1.39
CA PRO A 119 3.43 8.36 -0.76
C PRO A 119 4.89 8.51 -1.21
N ARG A 120 5.82 8.41 -0.26
CA ARG A 120 7.26 8.62 -0.50
C ARG A 120 7.80 7.76 -1.64
N TRP A 121 7.37 6.51 -1.73
CA TRP A 121 7.82 5.57 -2.76
C TRP A 121 7.48 6.01 -4.19
N LEU A 122 6.44 6.84 -4.41
CA LEU A 122 6.17 7.41 -5.73
C LEU A 122 7.25 8.42 -6.14
N MET A 123 7.76 9.19 -5.18
CA MET A 123 8.88 10.11 -5.39
C MET A 123 10.16 9.33 -5.68
N ASP A 124 10.38 8.22 -4.97
CA ASP A 124 11.54 7.38 -5.21
C ASP A 124 11.46 6.69 -6.59
N ILE A 125 10.26 6.34 -7.07
CA ILE A 125 10.06 5.82 -8.44
C ILE A 125 10.43 6.88 -9.47
N ARG A 126 9.93 8.12 -9.28
CA ARG A 126 10.26 9.24 -10.17
C ARG A 126 11.78 9.43 -10.25
N ASP A 127 12.44 9.49 -9.10
CA ASP A 127 13.88 9.71 -9.00
C ASP A 127 14.66 8.53 -9.64
N PHE A 128 14.19 7.30 -9.44
CA PHE A 128 14.76 6.10 -10.07
C PHE A 128 14.76 6.18 -11.60
N PHE A 129 13.72 6.75 -12.20
CA PHE A 129 13.67 6.94 -13.65
C PHE A 129 14.45 8.17 -14.14
N GLN A 130 14.59 9.21 -13.31
CA GLN A 130 15.23 10.50 -13.69
C GLN A 130 16.76 10.52 -13.55
N ASN A 131 17.36 9.77 -12.62
CA ASN A 131 18.78 9.84 -12.24
C ASN A 131 19.84 9.41 -13.32
N GLU A 132 19.52 9.48 -14.61
CA GLU A 132 20.49 9.35 -15.71
C GLU A 132 20.44 10.49 -16.75
N ALA A 133 19.57 11.49 -16.58
CA ALA A 133 19.60 12.67 -17.46
C ALA A 133 20.86 13.54 -17.28
N ASP A 134 21.60 13.37 -16.17
CA ASP A 134 22.74 14.20 -15.78
C ASP A 134 24.10 13.48 -15.82
N LEU A 135 24.21 12.34 -16.51
CA LEU A 135 25.48 11.63 -16.73
C LEU A 135 25.88 11.50 -18.22
N SER A 136 25.30 12.32 -19.09
CA SER A 136 25.71 12.47 -20.50
C SER A 136 26.53 13.72 -20.75
#